data_AF-A0A7D9LTW5-F1
#
_entry.id   AF-A0A7D9LTW5-F1
#
_cell.length_a   1.000
_cell.length_b   1.000
_cell.length_c   1.000
_cell.angle_alpha   90.00
_cell.angle_beta   90.00
_cell.angle_gamma   90.00
#
_symmetry.space_group_name_H-M   'P 1'
#
loop_
_entity.id
_entity.type
_entity.pdbx_description
1 polymer ?
#
loop_
_entity_poly.entity_id
_entity_poly.type
_entity_poly.pdbx_seq_one_letter_code
_entity_poly.pdbx_strand_id
1 'polypeptide(L)'
;PEFYGIKGQALDLLKSYLPNRHQKCQVESFVSSKHLIECGVPQSSILGPLVFLLYINDLPECLKNTRPRLFADDTNFTASSHSIADIEIAVNCDLENLRNWLMANKLSLNVAKTEFMLIGSPQMIRNASNSQPNILIEK
;
A
#
# COMPACT_ATOMS: atom_id res chain seq x y z
N PRO A 1 9.96 -10.96 10.20
CA PRO A 1 9.03 -11.93 10.82
C PRO A 1 9.29 -12.21 12.30
N GLU A 2 10.57 -12.33 12.72
CA GLU A 2 10.92 -12.56 14.14
C GLU A 2 10.46 -11.42 15.05
N PHE A 3 10.52 -10.17 14.56
CA PHE A 3 9.94 -8.98 15.23
C PHE A 3 8.45 -9.16 15.56
N TYR A 4 7.70 -9.85 14.69
CA TYR A 4 6.29 -10.18 14.89
C TYR A 4 6.07 -11.43 15.75
N GLY A 5 7.12 -11.92 16.43
CA GLY A 5 7.03 -13.08 17.32
C GLY A 5 7.01 -14.45 16.62
N ILE A 6 7.18 -14.50 15.29
CA ILE A 6 7.20 -15.75 14.52
C ILE A 6 8.52 -16.49 14.80
N LYS A 7 8.43 -17.72 15.31
CA LYS A 7 9.57 -18.55 15.75
C LYS A 7 9.40 -20.01 15.34
N GLY A 8 10.47 -20.80 15.47
CA GLY A 8 10.49 -22.24 15.23
C GLY A 8 10.10 -22.61 13.79
N GLN A 9 9.36 -23.72 13.63
CA GLN A 9 9.02 -24.28 12.32
C GLN A 9 8.26 -23.30 11.41
N ALA A 10 7.43 -22.41 11.98
CA ALA A 10 6.73 -21.39 11.20
C ALA A 10 7.70 -20.38 10.59
N LEU A 11 8.75 -19.99 11.33
CA LEU A 11 9.80 -19.12 10.82
C LEU A 11 10.62 -19.82 9.75
N ASP A 12 10.95 -21.10 9.95
CA ASP A 12 11.71 -21.90 8.97
C ASP A 12 10.92 -22.05 7.65
N LEU A 13 9.60 -22.28 7.75
CA LEU A 13 8.71 -22.30 6.60
C LEU A 13 8.77 -20.98 5.82
N LEU A 14 8.60 -19.83 6.49
CA LEU A 14 8.68 -18.52 5.83
C LEU A 14 10.07 -18.25 5.22
N LYS A 15 11.15 -18.63 5.91
CA LYS A 15 12.52 -18.50 5.42
C LYS A 15 12.77 -19.34 4.17
N SER A 16 12.19 -20.54 4.09
CA SER A 16 12.28 -21.41 2.90
C SER A 16 11.38 -20.96 1.73
N TYR A 17 10.31 -20.22 2.01
CA TYR A 17 9.27 -19.89 1.03
C TYR A 17 9.66 -18.75 0.07
N LEU A 18 10.56 -17.85 0.47
CA LEU A 18 10.93 -16.66 -0.30
C LEU A 18 12.10 -16.83 -1.28
N PRO A 19 13.25 -17.40 -0.88
CA PRO A 19 14.46 -17.40 -1.71
C PRO A 19 14.45 -18.47 -2.81
N ASN A 20 15.33 -18.30 -3.81
CA ASN A 20 15.64 -19.29 -4.86
C ASN A 20 14.44 -19.76 -5.70
N ARG A 21 13.37 -18.95 -5.78
CA ARG A 21 12.22 -19.27 -6.62
C ARG A 21 12.51 -18.96 -8.07
N HIS A 22 12.08 -19.85 -8.95
CA HIS A 22 12.19 -19.69 -10.38
C HIS A 22 10.82 -19.81 -11.03
N GLN A 23 10.55 -19.01 -12.05
CA GLN A 23 9.33 -19.10 -12.85
C GLN A 23 9.65 -19.44 -14.32
N LYS A 24 8.67 -20.00 -15.01
CA LYS A 24 8.66 -20.18 -16.46
C LYS A 24 7.23 -20.00 -16.95
N CYS A 25 7.06 -19.55 -18.18
CA CYS A 25 5.76 -19.43 -18.84
C CYS A 25 5.62 -20.53 -19.89
N GLN A 26 4.42 -21.06 -20.06
CA GLN A 26 4.07 -21.93 -21.17
C GLN A 26 2.88 -21.33 -21.91
N VAL A 27 3.03 -21.18 -23.22
CA VAL A 27 1.96 -20.76 -24.13
C VAL A 27 1.87 -21.84 -25.20
N GLU A 28 0.74 -22.56 -25.20
CA GLU A 28 0.55 -23.76 -26.03
C GLU A 28 1.68 -24.79 -25.84
N SER A 29 2.46 -25.07 -26.87
CA SER A 29 3.59 -25.99 -26.88
C SER A 29 4.93 -25.33 -26.57
N PHE A 30 5.00 -24.00 -26.47
CA PHE A 30 6.23 -23.26 -26.23
C PHE A 30 6.43 -23.00 -24.74
N VAL A 31 7.62 -23.29 -24.24
CA VAL A 31 8.00 -23.11 -22.83
C VAL A 31 9.20 -22.17 -22.76
N SER A 32 9.11 -21.14 -21.91
CA SER A 32 10.22 -20.21 -21.69
C SER A 32 11.37 -20.86 -20.91
N SER A 33 12.55 -20.24 -20.95
CA SER A 33 13.61 -20.54 -20.00
C SER A 33 13.17 -20.25 -18.55
N LYS A 34 13.84 -20.88 -17.59
CA LYS A 34 13.65 -20.58 -16.16
C LYS A 34 14.23 -19.20 -15.87
N HIS A 35 13.46 -18.38 -15.15
CA HIS A 35 13.88 -17.06 -14.68
C HIS A 35 13.83 -17.01 -13.16
N LEU A 36 14.89 -16.51 -12.53
CA LEU A 36 14.97 -16.32 -11.07
C LEU A 36 14.04 -15.18 -10.63
N ILE A 37 13.36 -15.35 -9.51
CA ILE A 37 12.44 -14.36 -8.94
C ILE A 37 13.00 -13.79 -7.66
N GLU A 38 13.46 -12.54 -7.74
CA GLU A 38 14.13 -11.82 -6.65
C GLU A 38 13.13 -11.11 -5.71
N CYS A 39 11.94 -10.77 -6.20
CA CYS A 39 10.92 -10.04 -5.44
C CYS A 39 9.51 -10.58 -5.69
N GLY A 40 8.60 -10.29 -4.75
CA GLY A 40 7.20 -10.70 -4.82
C GLY A 40 6.91 -12.04 -4.14
N VAL A 41 5.71 -12.58 -4.39
CA VAL A 41 5.26 -13.91 -3.95
C VAL A 41 4.48 -14.57 -5.08
N PRO A 42 4.46 -15.90 -5.19
CA PRO A 42 3.63 -16.60 -6.17
C PRO A 42 2.16 -16.21 -6.05
N GLN A 43 1.55 -15.79 -7.16
CA GLN A 43 0.11 -15.55 -7.22
C GLN A 43 -0.65 -16.85 -6.95
N SER A 44 -1.82 -16.75 -6.31
CA SER A 44 -2.65 -17.91 -5.92
C SER A 44 -2.01 -18.87 -4.89
N SER A 45 -0.94 -18.43 -4.23
CA SER A 45 -0.36 -19.21 -3.13
C SER A 45 -1.08 -18.94 -1.81
N ILE A 46 -1.15 -19.97 -0.95
CA ILE A 46 -1.77 -19.87 0.37
C ILE A 46 -1.00 -18.90 1.29
N LEU A 47 0.33 -18.91 1.22
CA LEU A 47 1.19 -18.09 2.07
C LEU A 47 1.40 -16.67 1.52
N GLY A 48 1.15 -16.42 0.23
CA GLY A 48 1.33 -15.12 -0.39
C GLY A 48 0.60 -13.99 0.35
N PRO A 49 -0.71 -14.11 0.60
CA PRO A 49 -1.47 -13.11 1.36
C PRO A 49 -0.93 -12.87 2.77
N LEU A 50 -0.54 -13.92 3.50
CA LEU A 50 0.04 -13.77 4.84
C LEU A 50 1.36 -13.01 4.82
N VAL A 51 2.25 -13.35 3.88
CA VAL A 51 3.54 -12.67 3.72
C VAL A 51 3.33 -11.21 3.32
N PHE A 52 2.37 -10.93 2.44
CA PHE A 52 2.00 -9.57 2.08
C PHE A 52 1.49 -8.78 3.28
N LEU A 53 0.61 -9.37 4.12
CA LEU A 53 0.14 -8.72 5.34
C LEU A 53 1.29 -8.39 6.29
N LEU A 54 2.23 -9.31 6.51
CA LEU A 54 3.43 -9.05 7.32
C LEU A 54 4.31 -7.93 6.73
N TYR A 55 4.28 -7.75 5.42
CA TYR A 55 5.07 -6.76 4.70
C TYR A 55 4.50 -5.34 4.81
N ILE A 56 3.17 -5.21 4.76
CA ILE A 56 2.47 -3.91 4.78
C ILE A 56 2.11 -3.44 6.20
N ASN A 57 2.28 -4.31 7.21
CA ASN A 57 1.69 -4.13 8.54
C ASN A 57 2.12 -2.86 9.29
N ASP A 58 3.28 -2.30 8.97
CA ASP A 58 3.80 -1.06 9.57
C ASP A 58 3.48 0.19 8.74
N LEU A 59 2.84 0.08 7.58
CA LEU A 59 2.38 1.23 6.78
C LEU A 59 1.55 2.23 7.61
N PRO A 60 0.57 1.81 8.45
CA PRO A 60 -0.21 2.74 9.25
C PRO A 60 0.64 3.66 10.14
N GLU A 61 1.82 3.19 10.56
CA GLU A 61 2.72 3.94 11.43
C GLU A 61 3.38 5.12 10.71
N CYS A 62 3.40 5.17 9.37
CA CYS A 62 3.92 6.34 8.65
C CYS A 62 2.89 7.48 8.55
N LEU A 63 1.60 7.19 8.70
CA LEU A 63 0.53 8.19 8.62
C LEU A 63 0.28 8.80 10.00
N LYS A 64 0.49 10.11 10.14
CA LYS A 64 0.47 10.80 11.45
C LYS A 64 -0.74 11.70 11.63
N ASN A 65 -1.31 12.20 10.54
CA ASN A 65 -2.36 13.22 10.55
C ASN A 65 -3.72 12.66 10.14
N THR A 66 -3.73 11.48 9.52
CA THR A 66 -4.91 10.83 8.97
C THR A 66 -5.15 9.47 9.62
N ARG A 67 -6.35 8.93 9.40
CA ARG A 67 -6.76 7.62 9.91
C ARG A 67 -6.72 6.58 8.79
N PRO A 68 -5.69 5.70 8.73
CA PRO A 68 -5.63 4.61 7.76
C PRO A 68 -6.70 3.55 8.00
N ARG A 69 -7.14 2.93 6.90
CA ARG A 69 -7.77 1.60 6.87
C ARG A 69 -7.17 0.82 5.70
N LEU A 70 -6.69 -0.36 6.00
CA LEU A 70 -6.04 -1.25 5.04
C LEU A 70 -6.92 -2.48 4.83
N PHE A 71 -7.02 -2.91 3.58
CA PHE A 71 -7.60 -4.19 3.21
C PHE A 71 -6.78 -4.78 2.06
N ALA A 72 -5.95 -5.78 2.39
CA ALA A 72 -4.94 -6.27 1.44
C ALA A 72 -4.14 -5.10 0.83
N ASP A 73 -4.07 -4.99 -0.50
CA ASP A 73 -3.38 -3.93 -1.22
C ASP A 73 -4.16 -2.60 -1.28
N ASP A 74 -5.47 -2.62 -0.99
CA ASP A 74 -6.28 -1.41 -0.94
C ASP A 74 -6.07 -0.67 0.38
N THR A 75 -5.56 0.56 0.28
CA THR A 75 -5.36 1.46 1.41
C THR A 75 -6.17 2.73 1.21
N ASN A 76 -6.99 3.07 2.20
CA ASN A 76 -7.62 4.39 2.30
C ASN A 76 -7.19 5.06 3.60
N PHE A 77 -7.11 6.39 3.61
CA PHE A 77 -6.92 7.13 4.84
C PHE A 77 -7.80 8.38 4.83
N THR A 78 -8.27 8.77 6.01
CA THR A 78 -9.30 9.80 6.17
C THR A 78 -8.85 10.89 7.13
N ALA A 79 -9.18 12.14 6.82
CA ALA A 79 -8.96 13.30 7.67
C ALA A 79 -10.30 14.00 7.95
N SER A 80 -10.44 14.63 9.11
CA SER A 80 -11.64 15.38 9.49
C SER A 80 -11.24 16.70 10.14
N SER A 81 -11.71 17.82 9.59
CA SER A 81 -11.61 19.15 10.20
C SER A 81 -12.82 19.99 9.79
N HIS A 82 -13.03 21.11 10.49
CA HIS A 82 -13.96 22.16 10.09
C HIS A 82 -13.39 23.06 8.98
N SER A 83 -12.08 22.98 8.72
CA SER A 83 -11.34 23.74 7.71
C SER A 83 -10.84 22.81 6.60
N ILE A 84 -11.11 23.18 5.35
CA ILE A 84 -10.62 22.45 4.17
C ILE A 84 -9.10 22.58 4.06
N ALA A 85 -8.54 23.74 4.42
CA ALA A 85 -7.10 23.96 4.42
C ALA A 85 -6.39 23.00 5.40
N ASP A 86 -6.98 22.75 6.55
CA ASP A 86 -6.41 21.80 7.53
C ASP A 86 -6.44 20.37 6.99
N ILE A 87 -7.51 20.00 6.27
CA ILE A 87 -7.62 18.69 5.61
C ILE A 87 -6.54 18.56 4.54
N GLU A 88 -6.36 19.59 3.71
CA GLU A 88 -5.33 19.61 2.66
C GLU A 88 -3.93 19.44 3.25
N ILE A 89 -3.58 20.20 4.29
CA ILE A 89 -2.29 20.11 4.97
C ILE A 89 -2.08 18.70 5.55
N ALA A 90 -3.07 18.17 6.26
CA ALA A 90 -2.99 16.84 6.88
C ALA A 90 -2.79 15.74 5.84
N VAL A 91 -3.58 15.76 4.76
CA VAL A 91 -3.53 14.76 3.69
C VAL A 91 -2.22 14.84 2.92
N ASN A 92 -1.77 16.04 2.53
CA ASN A 92 -0.50 16.20 1.79
C ASN A 92 0.71 15.81 2.63
N CYS A 93 0.71 16.11 3.94
CA CYS A 93 1.78 15.68 4.84
C CYS A 93 1.87 14.15 4.92
N ASP A 94 0.73 13.46 5.04
CA ASP A 94 0.70 12.00 5.11
C ASP A 94 0.94 11.33 3.75
N LEU A 95 0.57 11.96 2.63
CA LEU A 95 0.95 11.50 1.29
C LEU A 95 2.47 11.49 1.09
N GLU A 96 3.18 12.52 1.59
CA GLU A 96 4.65 12.55 1.54
C GLU A 96 5.27 11.48 2.43
N ASN A 97 4.73 11.27 3.64
CA ASN A 97 5.18 10.18 4.51
C ASN A 97 4.95 8.81 3.86
N LEU A 98 3.80 8.61 3.24
CA LEU A 98 3.46 7.39 2.50
C LEU A 98 4.42 7.18 1.33
N ARG A 99 4.73 8.22 0.55
CA ARG A 99 5.69 8.16 -0.56
C ARG A 99 7.05 7.68 -0.09
N ASN A 100 7.56 8.25 1.00
CA ASN A 100 8.84 7.85 1.59
C ASN A 100 8.81 6.40 2.09
N TRP A 101 7.73 5.98 2.75
CA TRP A 101 7.55 4.60 3.20
C TRP A 101 7.48 3.60 2.02
N LEU A 102 6.74 3.93 0.96
CA LEU A 102 6.63 3.10 -0.25
C LEU A 102 7.99 2.94 -0.93
N MET A 103 8.75 4.03 -1.09
CA MET A 103 10.09 3.99 -1.67
C MET A 103 11.05 3.12 -0.84
N ALA A 104 11.04 3.28 0.49
CA ALA A 104 11.86 2.47 1.40
C ALA A 104 11.51 0.97 1.30
N ASN A 105 10.24 0.66 1.08
CA ASN A 105 9.72 -0.70 0.88
C ASN A 105 9.63 -1.11 -0.59
N LYS A 106 10.32 -0.44 -1.53
CA LYS A 106 10.33 -0.82 -2.97
C LYS A 106 8.93 -1.04 -3.58
N LEU A 107 7.94 -0.31 -3.08
CA LEU A 107 6.58 -0.28 -3.58
C LEU A 107 6.35 1.02 -4.36
N SER A 108 5.37 1.01 -5.26
CA SER A 108 4.93 2.18 -6.00
C SER A 108 3.45 2.43 -5.79
N LEU A 109 3.08 3.71 -5.72
CA LEU A 109 1.68 4.12 -5.67
C LEU A 109 1.06 4.00 -7.07
N ASN A 110 -0.14 3.43 -7.18
CA ASN A 110 -0.89 3.48 -8.42
C ASN A 110 -1.63 4.82 -8.53
N VAL A 111 -0.92 5.83 -9.03
CA VAL A 111 -1.43 7.21 -9.17
C VAL A 111 -2.72 7.25 -9.99
N ALA A 112 -2.82 6.43 -11.04
CA ALA A 112 -4.00 6.39 -11.90
C ALA A 112 -5.27 5.80 -11.23
N LYS A 113 -5.12 5.13 -10.09
CA LYS A 113 -6.23 4.58 -9.30
C LYS A 113 -6.43 5.28 -7.96
N THR A 114 -5.55 6.21 -7.60
CA THR A 114 -5.60 6.89 -6.31
C THR A 114 -6.43 8.16 -6.47
N GLU A 115 -7.52 8.25 -5.72
CA GLU A 115 -8.50 9.31 -5.85
C GLU A 115 -8.73 10.02 -4.51
N PHE A 116 -9.03 11.31 -4.57
CA PHE A 116 -9.42 12.12 -3.42
C PHE A 116 -10.93 12.38 -3.43
N MET A 117 -11.56 12.27 -2.27
CA MET A 117 -12.99 12.53 -2.09
C MET A 117 -13.23 13.38 -0.84
N LEU A 118 -13.95 14.49 -1.02
CA LEU A 118 -14.43 15.31 0.09
C LEU A 118 -15.85 14.86 0.50
N ILE A 119 -16.04 14.59 1.79
CA ILE A 119 -17.33 14.17 2.35
C ILE A 119 -17.79 15.21 3.37
N GLY A 120 -19.00 15.72 3.23
CA GLY A 120 -19.56 16.73 4.12
C GLY A 120 -21.02 17.08 3.79
N SER A 121 -21.57 18.07 4.49
CA SER A 121 -22.93 18.53 4.18
C SER A 121 -23.00 19.21 2.79
N PRO A 122 -24.18 19.25 2.14
CA PRO A 122 -24.32 19.93 0.84
C PRO A 122 -23.91 21.41 0.86
N GLN A 123 -23.98 22.07 2.02
CA GLN A 123 -23.53 23.45 2.20
C GLN A 123 -22.00 23.53 2.21
N MET A 124 -21.33 22.64 2.96
CA MET A 124 -19.87 22.57 3.01
C MET A 124 -19.27 22.25 1.64
N ILE A 125 -19.83 21.26 0.93
CA ILE A 125 -19.34 20.86 -0.39
C ILE A 125 -19.51 22.00 -1.42
N ARG A 126 -20.64 22.74 -1.37
CA ARG A 126 -20.84 23.92 -2.22
C ARG A 126 -19.81 25.01 -1.94
N ASN A 127 -19.50 25.28 -0.68
CA ASN A 127 -18.47 26.26 -0.32
C ASN A 127 -17.07 25.80 -0.76
N ALA A 128 -16.78 24.49 -0.64
CA ALA A 128 -15.54 23.88 -1.12
C ALA A 128 -15.37 23.93 -2.65
N SER A 129 -16.47 23.95 -3.40
CA SER A 129 -16.45 24.00 -4.87
C SER A 129 -15.77 25.27 -5.40
N ASN A 130 -15.75 26.34 -4.60
CA ASN A 130 -15.08 27.60 -4.92
C ASN A 130 -13.59 27.62 -4.52
N SER A 131 -13.12 26.63 -3.76
CA SER A 131 -11.75 26.52 -3.24
C SER A 131 -11.43 25.05 -3.01
N GLN A 132 -11.32 24.28 -4.11
CA GLN A 132 -11.00 22.85 -4.01
C GLN A 132 -9.62 22.66 -3.36
N PRO A 133 -9.48 21.68 -2.46
CA PRO A 133 -8.19 21.40 -1.84
C PRO A 133 -7.21 20.88 -2.89
N ASN A 134 -5.98 21.37 -2.84
CA ASN A 134 -4.91 20.96 -3.73
C ASN A 134 -4.21 19.71 -3.16
N ILE A 135 -4.72 18.52 -3.50
CA ILE A 135 -4.14 17.25 -3.05
C ILE A 135 -3.06 16.78 -4.03
N LEU A 136 -1.83 16.67 -3.54
CA LEU A 136 -0.65 16.34 -4.34
C LEU A 136 -0.45 14.82 -4.43
N ILE A 137 -1.25 14.18 -5.26
CA ILE A 137 -1.03 12.79 -5.67
C ILE A 137 -0.01 12.82 -6.81
N GLU A 138 1.29 12.88 -6.48
CA GLU A 138 2.36 13.01 -7.47
C GLU A 138 2.38 11.84 -8.49
N LYS A 139 2.76 12.17 -9.73
CA LYS A 139 3.15 11.22 -10.79
C LYS A 139 4.63 10.88 -10.72
#